data_AF-A0A645J009-F1
#
_entry.id   AF-A0A645J009-F1
#
_cell.length_a   1.000
_cell.length_b   1.000
_cell.length_c   1.000
_cell.angle_alpha   90.00
_cell.angle_beta   90.00
_cell.angle_gamma   90.00
#
_symmetry.space_group_name_H-M   'P 1'
#
loop_
_entity.id
_entity.type
_entity.pdbx_description
1 polymer ?
#
loop_
_entity_poly.entity_id
_entity_poly.type
_entity_poly.pdbx_seq_one_letter_code
_entity_poly.pdbx_strand_id
1 'polypeptide(L)'
;MNFVGPRPLPVFEENKIDVKYKLKRESVRPGLLSPWILDGYHRLSFDEWMKSDLCYIENKSFIYDLKISLKLFLFSFKFFLNALKEVLTG
;
A
#
# COMPACT_ATOMS: atom_id res chain seq x y z
N MET A 1 2.87 -13.01 6.44
CA MET A 1 3.18 -11.75 5.72
C MET A 1 3.75 -12.07 4.34
N ASN A 2 3.48 -11.21 3.37
CA ASN A 2 4.12 -11.18 2.04
C ASN A 2 5.07 -9.96 1.94
N PHE A 3 5.91 -9.91 0.91
CA PHE A 3 6.73 -8.72 0.64
C PHE A 3 5.87 -7.54 0.14
N VAL A 4 5.00 -7.79 -0.84
CA VAL A 4 3.97 -6.85 -1.30
C VAL A 4 2.59 -7.39 -0.94
N GLY A 5 1.68 -6.52 -0.50
CA GLY A 5 0.34 -6.90 -0.08
C GLY A 5 -0.49 -5.74 0.48
N PRO A 6 -1.76 -5.99 0.81
CA PRO A 6 -2.59 -5.04 1.55
C PRO A 6 -1.94 -4.66 2.89
N ARG A 7 -2.22 -3.46 3.40
CA ARG A 7 -1.67 -3.02 4.69
C ARG A 7 -2.19 -3.89 5.85
N PRO A 8 -1.44 -4.14 6.93
CA PRO A 8 -2.05 -4.67 8.14
C PRO A 8 -3.09 -3.67 8.67
N LEU A 9 -4.26 -4.16 9.10
CA LEU A 9 -5.29 -3.31 9.70
C LEU A 9 -5.30 -3.46 11.22
N PRO A 10 -5.50 -2.37 11.96
CA PRO A 10 -5.91 -2.47 13.35
C PRO A 10 -7.37 -2.94 13.44
N VAL A 11 -7.69 -3.62 14.54
CA VAL A 11 -8.99 -4.26 14.77
C VAL A 11 -10.17 -3.28 14.61
N PHE A 12 -10.01 -2.02 15.01
CA PHE A 12 -11.07 -1.01 14.92
C PHE A 12 -11.40 -0.59 13.48
N GLU A 13 -10.46 -0.71 12.54
CA GLU A 13 -10.72 -0.45 11.11
C GLU A 13 -11.31 -1.68 10.45
N GLU A 14 -10.83 -2.86 10.83
CA GLU A 14 -11.36 -4.14 10.35
C GLU A 14 -12.85 -4.29 10.64
N ASN A 15 -13.30 -3.87 11.83
CA ASN A 15 -14.71 -3.87 12.22
C ASN A 15 -15.61 -2.94 11.39
N LYS A 16 -15.04 -2.00 10.63
CA LYS A 16 -15.78 -1.09 9.73
C LYS A 16 -15.92 -1.63 8.31
N ILE A 17 -15.23 -2.71 7.99
CA ILE A 17 -15.22 -3.29 6.63
C ILE A 17 -16.40 -4.26 6.50
N ASP A 18 -17.11 -4.17 5.38
CA ASP A 18 -18.14 -5.15 5.02
C ASP A 18 -17.54 -6.56 4.93
N VAL A 19 -18.25 -7.56 5.44
CA VAL A 19 -17.83 -8.96 5.48
C VAL A 19 -17.34 -9.46 4.11
N LYS A 20 -17.97 -9.04 3.01
CA LYS A 20 -17.57 -9.42 1.65
C LYS A 20 -16.18 -8.91 1.28
N TYR A 21 -15.86 -7.66 1.64
CA TYR A 21 -14.55 -7.07 1.38
C TYR A 21 -13.49 -7.66 2.31
N LYS A 22 -13.84 -7.90 3.58
CA LYS A 22 -12.97 -8.54 4.55
C LYS A 22 -12.51 -9.91 4.05
N LEU A 23 -13.43 -10.77 3.61
CA LEU A 23 -13.09 -12.10 3.08
C LEU A 23 -12.17 -12.05 1.86
N LYS A 24 -12.44 -11.15 0.90
CA LYS A 24 -11.56 -10.95 -0.26
C LYS A 24 -10.17 -10.50 0.17
N ARG A 25 -10.10 -9.59 1.13
CA ARG A 25 -8.84 -9.03 1.62
C ARG A 25 -8.00 -10.05 2.38
N GLU A 26 -8.64 -10.86 3.21
CA GLU A 26 -8.00 -11.93 3.98
C GLU A 26 -7.49 -13.08 3.10
N SER A 27 -7.98 -13.20 1.85
CA SER A 27 -7.43 -14.15 0.87
C SER A 27 -5.96 -13.90 0.52
N VAL A 28 -5.47 -12.68 0.75
CA VAL A 28 -4.07 -12.30 0.51
C VAL A 28 -3.43 -11.86 1.82
N ARG A 29 -2.30 -12.47 2.16
CA ARG A 29 -1.53 -12.09 3.35
C ARG A 29 -1.07 -10.63 3.24
N PRO A 30 -1.10 -9.87 4.35
CA PRO A 30 -0.65 -8.48 4.35
C PRO A 30 0.83 -8.37 3.95
N GLY A 31 1.17 -7.23 3.35
CA GLY A 31 2.50 -6.94 2.80
C GLY A 31 3.33 -6.03 3.70
N LEU A 32 4.65 -6.15 3.60
CA LEU A 32 5.56 -5.11 4.09
C LEU A 32 5.40 -3.82 3.26
N LEU A 33 5.30 -3.98 1.93
CA LEU A 33 5.03 -2.93 0.97
C LEU A 33 3.56 -2.98 0.56
N SER A 34 2.92 -1.82 0.50
CA SER A 34 1.51 -1.70 0.13
C SER A 34 1.29 -0.68 -0.99
N PRO A 35 0.49 -1.00 -2.02
CA PRO A 35 0.16 -0.06 -3.10
C PRO A 35 -0.58 1.19 -2.60
N TRP A 36 -1.30 1.08 -1.49
CA TRP A 36 -1.94 2.20 -0.80
C TRP A 36 -1.00 3.40 -0.55
N ILE A 37 0.28 3.15 -0.28
CA ILE A 37 1.28 4.20 -0.09
C ILE A 37 1.48 5.02 -1.38
N LEU A 38 1.52 4.35 -2.53
CA LEU A 38 1.67 4.99 -3.83
C LEU A 38 0.41 5.75 -4.25
N ASP A 39 -0.76 5.23 -3.88
CA ASP A 39 -2.05 5.75 -4.34
C ASP A 39 -2.47 7.04 -3.59
N GLY A 40 -1.90 7.32 -2.42
CA GLY A 40 -2.17 8.57 -1.71
C GLY A 40 -2.04 8.50 -0.20
N TYR A 41 -1.79 7.32 0.37
CA TYR A 41 -1.58 7.12 1.81
C TYR A 41 -2.77 7.69 2.62
N HIS A 42 -2.50 8.48 3.66
CA HIS A 42 -3.52 9.11 4.52
C HIS A 42 -4.39 10.17 3.82
N ARG A 43 -4.15 10.47 2.54
CA ARG A 43 -5.04 11.37 1.78
C ARG A 43 -6.25 10.66 1.17
N LEU A 44 -6.26 9.32 1.18
CA LEU A 44 -7.35 8.53 0.63
C LEU A 44 -8.46 8.36 1.66
N SER A 45 -9.70 8.54 1.23
CA SER A 45 -10.89 8.16 1.98
C SER A 45 -10.96 6.64 2.17
N PHE A 46 -11.82 6.18 3.09
CA PHE A 46 -11.97 4.76 3.39
C PHE A 46 -12.23 3.91 2.14
N ASP A 47 -13.16 4.35 1.32
CA ASP A 47 -13.55 3.65 0.09
C ASP A 47 -12.44 3.65 -0.95
N GLU A 48 -11.65 4.72 -1.05
CA GLU A 48 -10.56 4.82 -2.02
C GLU A 48 -9.40 3.88 -1.68
N TRP A 49 -8.97 3.81 -0.42
CA TRP A 49 -7.93 2.87 -0.06
C TRP A 49 -8.43 1.41 -0.07
N MET A 50 -9.70 1.15 0.22
CA MET A 50 -10.26 -0.19 0.00
C MET A 50 -10.24 -0.58 -1.48
N LYS A 51 -10.56 0.34 -2.40
CA LYS A 51 -10.43 0.10 -3.84
C LYS A 51 -8.99 -0.19 -4.25
N SER A 52 -8.01 0.50 -3.67
CA SER A 52 -6.58 0.22 -3.86
C SER A 52 -6.23 -1.22 -3.44
N ASP A 53 -6.62 -1.64 -2.25
CA ASP A 53 -6.40 -3.00 -1.74
C ASP A 53 -7.06 -4.06 -2.65
N LEU A 54 -8.29 -3.82 -3.12
CA LEU A 54 -9.00 -4.74 -4.02
C LEU A 54 -8.36 -4.82 -5.41
N CYS A 55 -7.98 -3.67 -5.99
CA CYS A 55 -7.29 -3.62 -7.27
C CYS A 55 -5.98 -4.42 -7.21
N TYR A 56 -5.25 -4.32 -6.09
CA TYR A 56 -4.07 -5.14 -5.86
C TYR A 56 -4.38 -6.64 -5.82
N ILE A 57 -5.39 -7.05 -5.05
CA ILE A 57 -5.79 -8.45 -4.91
C ILE A 57 -6.18 -9.04 -6.27
N GLU A 58 -6.93 -8.29 -7.08
CA GLU A 58 -7.41 -8.72 -8.40
C GLU A 58 -6.29 -8.82 -9.44
N ASN A 59 -5.25 -7.98 -9.34
CA ASN A 59 -4.14 -7.94 -10.31
C ASN A 59 -2.86 -8.61 -9.80
N LYS A 60 -2.93 -9.27 -8.64
CA LYS A 60 -1.75 -9.83 -7.98
C LYS A 60 -1.05 -10.84 -8.90
N SER A 61 0.20 -10.52 -9.23
CA SER A 61 1.11 -11.39 -9.95
C SER A 61 2.54 -11.05 -9.56
N PHE A 62 3.49 -11.94 -9.84
CA PHE A 62 4.91 -11.69 -9.58
C PHE A 62 5.41 -10.39 -10.24
N ILE A 63 5.00 -10.15 -11.50
CA ILE A 63 5.38 -8.94 -12.25
C ILE A 63 4.76 -7.69 -11.62
N TYR A 64 3.51 -7.79 -11.15
CA TYR A 64 2.83 -6.67 -10.50
C TYR A 64 3.49 -6.31 -9.16
N ASP A 65 3.87 -7.32 -8.37
CA ASP A 65 4.62 -7.14 -7.11
C ASP A 65 5.98 -6.47 -7.37
N LEU A 66 6.71 -6.89 -8.40
CA LEU A 66 7.98 -6.26 -8.79
C LEU A 66 7.80 -4.79 -9.20
N LYS A 67 6.74 -4.50 -9.97
CA LYS A 67 6.39 -3.13 -10.39
C LYS A 67 6.08 -2.23 -9.19
N ILE A 68 5.30 -2.71 -8.22
CA ILE A 68 4.99 -1.96 -6.99
C ILE A 68 6.27 -1.71 -6.19
N SER A 69 7.10 -2.74 -6.02
CA SER A 69 8.35 -2.65 -5.27
C SER A 69 9.29 -1.58 -5.86
N LEU A 70 9.48 -1.59 -7.18
CA LEU A 70 10.32 -0.60 -7.86
C LEU A 70 9.75 0.82 -7.73
N LYS A 71 8.43 0.99 -7.91
CA LYS A 71 7.78 2.30 -7.74
C LYS A 71 7.96 2.85 -6.34
N LEU A 72 7.78 2.02 -5.31
CA LEU A 72 7.99 2.40 -3.92
C LEU A 72 9.44 2.76 -3.64
N PHE A 73 10.39 1.97 -4.15
CA PHE A 73 11.80 2.28 -4.03
C PHE A 73 12.15 3.65 -4.64
N LEU A 74 11.69 3.92 -5.87
CA LEU A 74 11.92 5.20 -6.53
C LEU A 74 11.24 6.38 -5.81
N PHE A 75 10.02 6.17 -5.31
CA PHE A 75 9.30 7.17 -4.52
C PHE A 75 10.07 7.53 -3.24
N SER A 76 10.47 6.52 -2.46
CA SER A 76 11.23 6.70 -1.23
C SER A 76 12.61 7.30 -1.49
N PHE A 77 13.30 6.87 -2.55
CA PHE A 77 14.60 7.40 -2.92
C PHE A 77 14.52 8.88 -3.33
N LYS A 78 13.50 9.26 -4.11
CA LYS A 78 13.24 10.67 -4.45
C LYS A 78 12.95 11.51 -3.20
N PHE A 79 12.14 11.00 -2.28
CA PHE A 79 11.87 11.66 -1.01
C PHE A 79 13.15 11.84 -0.19
N PHE A 80 13.98 10.80 -0.09
CA PHE A 80 15.26 10.85 0.60
C PHE A 80 16.23 11.88 -0.02
N LEU A 81 16.37 11.90 -1.35
CA LEU A 81 17.21 12.89 -2.04
C LEU A 81 16.73 14.33 -1.80
N ASN A 82 15.41 14.54 -1.78
CA ASN A 82 14.86 15.85 -1.47
C ASN A 82 15.17 16.26 -0.02
N ALA A 83 15.00 15.35 0.94
CA ALA A 83 15.34 15.59 2.34
C ALA A 83 16.84 15.89 2.52
N LEU A 84 17.71 15.16 1.81
CA LEU A 84 19.15 15.39 1.84
C LEU A 84 19.51 16.77 1.27
N LYS A 85 18.84 17.18 0.19
CA LYS A 85 19.03 18.51 -0.41
C LYS A 85 18.63 19.61 0.57
N GLU A 86 17.48 19.48 1.25
CA GLU A 86 17.02 20.45 2.24
C GLU A 86 18.04 20.63 3.38
N VAL A 87 18.61 19.54 3.90
CA VAL A 87 19.63 19.58 4.96
C VAL A 87 20.95 20.21 4.49
N LEU A 88 21.31 20.06 3.22
CA LEU A 88 22.56 20.64 2.69
C LEU A 88 22.43 22.10 2.25
N THR A 89 21.20 22.58 1.99
CA THR A 89 20.93 23.96 1.53
C THR A 89 20.35 24.89 2.59
N GLY A 90 20.00 24.37 3.77
CA GLY A 90 19.59 25.13 4.95
C GLY A 90 20.72 25.27 5.95
#